data_AF-A0A3F2TZB4-F1
#
_entry.id   AF-A0A3F2TZB4-F1
#
_cell.length_a   1.000
_cell.length_b   1.000
_cell.length_c   1.000
_cell.angle_alpha   90.00
_cell.angle_beta   90.00
_cell.angle_gamma   90.00
#
_symmetry.space_group_name_H-M   'P 1'
#
loop_
_entity.id
_entity.type
_entity.pdbx_description
1 polymer ?
#
loop_
_entity_poly.entity_id
_entity_poly.type
_entity_poly.pdbx_seq_one_letter_code
_entity_poly.pdbx_strand_id
1 'polypeptide(L)' 'METVNQPTALPTNKLTAAMLSASIAGVVKALVVQAWPQFADPVIWEPLPYLVGFAVGYFVKDRPNA' A
#
# COMPACT_ATOMS: atom_id res chain seq x y z
N MET A 1 9.57 16.13 19.07
CA MET A 1 8.85 14.93 18.59
C MET A 1 7.42 15.09 19.03
N GLU A 2 6.50 15.40 18.12
CA GLU A 2 5.08 15.23 18.42
C GLU A 2 4.83 13.73 18.54
N THR A 3 4.55 13.27 19.75
CA THR A 3 4.20 11.89 20.01
C THR A 3 2.88 11.60 19.30
N VAL A 4 2.92 10.72 18.31
CA VAL A 4 1.72 10.15 17.68
C VAL A 4 1.01 9.35 18.77
N ASN A 5 0.08 9.99 19.47
CA ASN A 5 -0.66 9.41 20.59
C ASN A 5 -1.70 8.41 20.07
N GLN A 6 -1.30 7.18 19.76
CA GLN A 6 -2.21 6.17 19.20
C GLN A 6 -2.92 5.46 20.37
N PRO A 7 -4.17 5.81 20.73
CA PRO A 7 -4.82 5.30 21.95
C PRO A 7 -5.23 3.82 21.84
N THR A 8 -5.10 3.23 20.65
CA THR A 8 -5.49 1.84 20.38
C THR A 8 -4.43 1.15 19.51
N ALA A 9 -4.33 -0.18 19.64
CA ALA A 9 -3.48 -1.01 18.77
C ALA A 9 -4.08 -1.21 17.35
N LEU A 10 -5.25 -0.64 17.07
CA LEU A 10 -5.85 -0.72 15.74
C LEU A 10 -4.95 0.02 14.73
N PRO A 11 -4.71 -0.56 13.56
CA PRO A 11 -3.97 0.11 12.51
C PRO A 11 -4.69 1.39 12.10
N THR A 12 -3.92 2.43 11.85
CA THR A 12 -4.49 3.70 11.42
C THR A 12 -5.18 3.57 10.05
N ASN A 13 -6.03 4.53 9.69
CA ASN A 13 -6.67 4.52 8.37
C ASN A 13 -5.61 4.58 7.26
N LYS A 14 -4.53 5.33 7.49
CA LYS A 14 -3.38 5.42 6.58
C LYS A 14 -2.69 4.09 6.38
N LEU A 15 -2.34 3.41 7.48
CA LEU A 15 -1.65 2.13 7.42
C LEU A 15 -2.54 1.07 6.74
N THR A 16 -3.83 1.05 7.08
CA THR A 16 -4.79 0.13 6.48
C THR A 16 -4.94 0.36 4.98
N ALA A 17 -5.08 1.62 4.55
CA ALA A 17 -5.19 1.94 3.13
C ALA A 17 -3.89 1.66 2.34
N ALA A 18 -2.72 1.92 2.95
CA ALA A 18 -1.43 1.58 2.36
C ALA A 18 -1.28 0.06 2.15
N MET A 19 -1.64 -0.74 3.15
CA MET A 19 -1.56 -2.20 3.07
C MET A 19 -2.56 -2.80 2.08
N LEU A 20 -3.79 -2.28 2.05
CA LEU A 20 -4.81 -2.70 1.08
C LEU A 20 -4.38 -2.41 -0.37
N SER A 21 -3.91 -1.20 -0.63
CA SER A 21 -3.49 -0.80 -1.98
C SER A 21 -2.23 -1.55 -2.44
N ALA A 22 -1.26 -1.81 -1.55
CA ALA A 22 -0.12 -2.67 -1.84
C ALA A 22 -0.56 -4.11 -2.17
N SER A 23 -1.54 -4.65 -1.42
CA SER A 23 -2.08 -5.98 -1.67
C SER A 23 -2.79 -6.07 -3.03
N ILE A 24 -3.57 -5.06 -3.39
CA ILE A 24 -4.22 -4.96 -4.71
C ILE A 24 -3.16 -4.94 -5.82
N ALA A 25 -2.09 -4.16 -5.67
CA ALA A 25 -0.99 -4.15 -6.63
C ALA A 25 -0.34 -5.55 -6.80
N GLY A 26 -0.23 -6.32 -5.71
CA GLY A 26 0.23 -7.71 -5.75
C GLY A 26 -0.70 -8.63 -6.55
N VAL A 27 -2.02 -8.49 -6.38
CA VAL A 27 -3.01 -9.25 -7.17
C VAL A 27 -2.94 -8.86 -8.65
N VAL A 28 -2.82 -7.56 -8.95
CA VAL A 28 -2.65 -7.07 -10.33
C VAL A 28 -1.39 -7.65 -10.96
N LYS A 29 -0.26 -7.68 -10.24
CA LYS A 29 0.97 -8.32 -10.71
C LYS A 29 0.71 -9.79 -11.07
N ALA A 30 0.03 -10.54 -10.21
CA ALA A 30 -0.27 -11.95 -10.47
C ALA A 30 -1.12 -12.15 -11.74
N LEU A 31 -2.13 -11.29 -11.96
CA LEU A 31 -2.95 -11.31 -13.17
C LEU A 31 -2.13 -10.97 -14.43
N VAL A 32 -1.22 -10.00 -14.35
CA VAL A 32 -0.36 -9.62 -15.47
C VAL A 32 0.62 -10.73 -15.81
N VAL A 33 1.25 -11.36 -14.81
CA VAL A 33 2.13 -12.52 -15.02
C VAL A 33 1.38 -13.66 -15.73
N GLN A 34 0.11 -13.88 -15.39
CA GLN A 34 -0.70 -14.95 -15.98
C GLN A 34 -1.18 -14.63 -17.41
N ALA A 35 -1.71 -13.42 -17.64
CA ALA A 35 -2.37 -13.07 -18.90
C ALA A 35 -1.43 -12.43 -19.93
N TRP A 36 -0.41 -11.69 -19.48
CA TRP A 36 0.53 -10.96 -20.34
C TRP A 36 1.96 -11.05 -19.81
N PRO A 37 2.59 -12.23 -19.86
CA PRO A 37 3.93 -12.44 -19.31
C PRO A 37 5.00 -11.52 -19.92
N GLN A 38 4.81 -11.03 -21.15
CA GLN A 38 5.70 -10.07 -21.81
C GLN A 38 5.79 -8.72 -21.10
N PHE A 39 4.80 -8.36 -20.27
CA PHE A 39 4.81 -7.13 -19.49
C PHE A 39 5.22 -7.34 -18.03
N ALA A 40 5.53 -8.57 -17.62
CA ALA A 40 5.74 -8.95 -16.22
C ALA A 40 7.21 -8.82 -15.76
N ASP A 41 7.93 -7.78 -16.21
CA ASP A 41 9.33 -7.55 -15.81
C ASP A 41 9.43 -7.40 -14.27
N PRO A 42 10.17 -8.30 -13.57
CA PRO A 42 10.32 -8.25 -12.12
C PRO A 42 10.86 -6.91 -11.62
N VAL A 43 11.76 -6.28 -12.37
CA VAL A 43 12.39 -4.99 -11.99
C VAL A 43 11.34 -3.88 -11.87
N ILE A 44 10.28 -3.95 -12.68
CA ILE A 44 9.18 -2.98 -12.66
C ILE A 44 8.14 -3.36 -11.60
N TRP A 45 7.77 -4.64 -11.52
CA TRP A 45 6.63 -5.11 -10.73
C TRP A 45 6.93 -5.38 -9.25
N GLU A 46 8.17 -5.61 -8.85
CA GLU A 46 8.55 -5.82 -7.44
C GLU A 46 8.48 -4.54 -6.57
N PRO A 47 8.93 -3.36 -7.02
CA PRO A 47 8.84 -2.15 -6.22
C PRO A 47 7.43 -1.53 -6.21
N LEU A 48 6.59 -1.85 -7.20
CA LEU A 48 5.27 -1.26 -7.42
C LEU A 48 4.33 -1.29 -6.20
N PRO A 49 4.18 -2.43 -5.48
CA PRO A 49 3.33 -2.48 -4.29
C PRO A 49 3.73 -1.48 -3.20
N TYR A 50 5.03 -1.27 -2.97
CA TYR A 50 5.51 -0.31 -1.97
C TYR A 50 5.25 1.13 -2.42
N LEU A 51 5.47 1.44 -3.70
CA LEU A 51 5.21 2.77 -4.26
C LEU A 51 3.72 3.10 -4.22
N VAL A 52 2.86 2.15 -4.59
CA VAL A 52 1.40 2.31 -4.55
C VAL A 52 0.91 2.46 -3.11
N GLY A 53 1.37 1.60 -2.19
CA GLY A 53 1.04 1.68 -0.78
C GLY A 53 1.45 3.01 -0.15
N PHE A 54 2.66 3.49 -0.47
CA PHE A 54 3.15 4.79 -0.02
C PHE A 54 2.31 5.95 -0.60
N ALA A 55 2.08 5.95 -1.91
CA ALA A 55 1.32 7.01 -2.58
C ALA A 55 -0.10 7.10 -2.01
N VAL A 56 -0.81 5.98 -1.90
CA VAL A 56 -2.18 5.95 -1.35
C VAL A 56 -2.18 6.33 0.12
N GLY A 57 -1.29 5.77 0.93
CA GLY A 57 -1.18 6.08 2.36
C GLY A 57 -0.87 7.56 2.64
N TYR A 58 -0.13 8.23 1.75
CA TYR A 58 0.18 9.65 1.86
C TYR A 58 -1.07 10.54 1.73
N PHE A 59 -1.97 10.22 0.81
CA PHE A 59 -3.19 11.01 0.57
C PHE A 59 -4.34 10.68 1.52
N VAL A 60 -4.31 9.50 2.15
CA VAL A 60 -5.34 9.10 3.11
C VAL A 60 -5.20 9.94 4.37
N LYS A 61 -6.24 10.70 4.72
CA LYS A 61 -6.27 11.41 6.00
C LYS A 61 -6.44 10.39 7.11
N ASP A 62 -5.58 10.51 8.11
CA ASP A 62 -5.77 9.73 9.33
C ASP A 62 -6.87 10.35 10.17
N ARG A 63 -7.48 9.56 11.06
CA ARG A 63 -8.27 10.17 12.12
C ARG A 63 -7.34 11.01 12.99
N PRO A 64 -7.81 12.13 13.57
CA PRO A 64 -7.07 12.76 14.64
C PRO A 64 -6.79 11.70 15.69
N ASN A 65 -5.51 11.52 16.05
CA ASN A 65 -5.20 10.81 17.28
C ASN A 65 -5.80 11.66 18.40
N ALA A 66 -6.84 11.13 19.04
CA ALA A 66 -7.44 11.75 20.22
C ALA A 66 -6.47 11.69 21.39
#